data_AF-A0A661DYP5-F1
#
_entry.id   AF-A0A661DYP5-F1
#
_cell.length_a   1.000
_cell.length_b   1.000
_cell.length_c   1.000
_cell.angle_alpha   90.00
_cell.angle_beta   90.00
_cell.angle_gamma   90.00
#
_symmetry.space_group_name_H-M   'P 1'
#
loop_
_entity.id
_entity.type
_entity.pdbx_description
1 polymer ?
#
loop_
_entity_poly.entity_id
_entity_poly.type
_entity_poly.pdbx_seq_one_letter_code
_entity_poly.pdbx_strand_id
1 'polypeptide(L)'
;MRVILTILFLGIVQAVMAADFESQSLQLCEKVKSCALAELEGQELSPDMKLMIMSSMNGMCDMMTEQYSGAEQYAELHQQAASCMESLSSLSCSELMEGKSRTPACIELEKRAAEYE
;
A
#
# COMPACT_ATOMS: atom_id res chain seq x y z
N MET A 1 30.20 7.52 -41.63
CA MET A 1 29.48 6.25 -41.36
C MET A 1 29.95 5.66 -40.02
N ARG A 2 29.78 6.37 -38.89
CA ARG A 2 30.17 5.89 -37.54
C ARG A 2 29.31 6.46 -36.39
N VAL A 3 28.27 7.25 -36.69
CA VAL A 3 27.50 8.00 -35.67
C VAL A 3 26.05 7.49 -35.53
N ILE A 4 25.65 6.45 -36.30
CA ILE A 4 24.25 6.00 -36.37
C ILE A 4 23.96 4.84 -35.37
N LEU A 5 24.97 4.31 -34.66
CA LEU A 5 24.83 3.07 -33.88
C LEU A 5 24.62 3.27 -32.36
N THR A 6 24.35 4.50 -31.89
CA THR A 6 24.37 4.83 -30.45
C THR A 6 23.08 5.47 -29.94
N ILE A 7 21.97 5.33 -30.66
CA ILE A 7 20.67 5.90 -30.28
C ILE A 7 19.58 4.82 -30.40
N LEU A 8 19.68 3.75 -29.63
CA LEU A 8 18.58 2.77 -29.52
C LEU A 8 18.62 1.97 -28.21
N PHE A 9 18.94 2.63 -27.09
CA PHE A 9 18.95 2.00 -25.76
C PHE A 9 18.42 2.95 -24.68
N LEU A 10 17.41 3.77 -25.00
CA LEU A 10 16.76 4.65 -24.04
C LEU A 10 15.24 4.51 -24.18
N GLY A 11 14.67 3.41 -23.67
CA GLY A 11 13.23 3.20 -23.82
C GLY A 11 12.60 2.03 -23.10
N ILE A 12 13.23 1.42 -22.08
CA ILE A 12 12.62 0.29 -21.36
C ILE A 12 12.89 0.40 -19.86
N VAL A 13 12.41 1.47 -19.20
CA VAL A 13 12.33 1.50 -17.73
C VAL A 13 11.09 2.27 -17.30
N GLN A 14 9.89 1.81 -17.66
CA GLN A 14 8.64 2.43 -17.17
C GLN A 14 7.61 1.44 -16.60
N ALA A 15 7.91 0.13 -16.56
CA ALA A 15 6.95 -0.89 -16.10
C ALA A 15 7.06 -1.27 -14.61
N VAL A 16 8.01 -0.72 -13.84
CA VAL A 16 8.25 -1.15 -12.45
C VAL A 16 7.38 -0.42 -11.43
N MET A 17 6.70 0.66 -11.82
CA MET A 17 6.01 1.58 -10.89
C MET A 17 4.61 1.10 -10.47
N ALA A 18 3.88 0.39 -11.32
CA ALA A 18 2.53 -0.09 -11.00
C ALA A 18 2.55 -1.35 -10.12
N ALA A 19 3.53 -2.24 -10.32
CA ALA A 19 3.68 -3.47 -9.54
C ALA A 19 4.02 -3.20 -8.06
N ASP A 20 4.67 -2.08 -7.77
CA ASP A 20 5.06 -1.72 -6.41
C ASP A 20 3.84 -1.36 -5.57
N PHE A 21 2.94 -0.51 -6.08
CA PHE A 21 1.75 -0.07 -5.35
C PHE A 21 0.86 -1.22 -4.87
N GLU A 22 0.48 -2.13 -5.78
CA GLU A 22 -0.37 -3.29 -5.46
C GLU A 22 0.29 -4.21 -4.43
N SER A 23 1.61 -4.39 -4.53
CA SER A 23 2.34 -5.21 -3.56
C SER A 23 2.38 -4.57 -2.17
N GLN A 24 2.55 -3.25 -2.10
CA GLN A 24 2.58 -2.51 -0.83
C GLN A 24 1.19 -2.40 -0.20
N SER A 25 0.11 -2.29 -1.00
CA SER A 25 -1.26 -2.30 -0.49
C SER A 25 -1.63 -3.64 0.14
N LEU A 26 -1.25 -4.75 -0.51
CA LEU A 26 -1.41 -6.08 0.04
C LEU A 26 -0.58 -6.29 1.32
N GLN A 27 0.65 -5.79 1.36
CA GLN A 27 1.50 -5.88 2.55
C GLN A 27 0.88 -5.12 3.75
N LEU A 28 0.40 -3.90 3.52
CA LEU A 28 -0.26 -3.11 4.56
C LEU A 28 -1.56 -3.78 5.04
N CYS A 29 -2.35 -4.31 4.11
CA CYS A 29 -3.55 -5.08 4.45
C CYS A 29 -3.23 -6.24 5.40
N GLU A 30 -2.27 -7.10 5.03
CA GLU A 30 -1.93 -8.29 5.84
C GLU A 30 -1.35 -7.87 7.19
N LYS A 31 -0.63 -6.75 7.25
CA LYS A 31 -0.18 -6.16 8.51
C LYS A 31 -1.37 -5.77 9.40
N VAL A 32 -2.34 -5.02 8.89
CA VAL A 32 -3.53 -4.60 9.64
C VAL A 32 -4.32 -5.81 10.13
N LYS A 33 -4.48 -6.82 9.27
CA LYS A 33 -5.13 -8.10 9.62
C LYS A 33 -4.41 -8.85 10.73
N SER A 34 -3.08 -8.95 10.65
CA SER A 34 -2.29 -9.55 11.71
C SER A 34 -2.40 -8.77 13.02
N CYS A 35 -2.43 -7.43 12.96
CA CYS A 35 -2.57 -6.60 14.16
C CYS A 35 -3.96 -6.71 14.80
N ALA A 36 -5.02 -6.74 14.00
CA ALA A 36 -6.37 -6.96 14.50
C ALA A 36 -6.51 -8.35 15.14
N LEU A 37 -5.90 -9.39 14.54
CA LEU A 37 -5.89 -10.72 15.15
C LEU A 37 -5.12 -10.76 16.46
N ALA A 38 -4.01 -10.03 16.56
CA ALA A 38 -3.23 -9.92 17.79
C ALA A 38 -4.01 -9.23 18.93
N GLU A 39 -4.81 -8.19 18.64
CA GLU A 39 -5.71 -7.55 19.62
C GLU A 39 -6.83 -8.50 20.11
N LEU A 40 -7.15 -9.51 19.32
CA LEU A 40 -8.13 -10.54 19.65
C LEU A 40 -7.48 -11.76 20.33
N GLU A 41 -6.15 -11.85 20.39
CA GLU A 41 -5.47 -12.90 21.15
C GLU A 41 -5.81 -12.78 22.64
N GLY A 42 -6.16 -13.90 23.25
CA GLY A 42 -6.66 -13.95 24.63
C GLY A 42 -8.17 -13.78 24.77
N GLN A 43 -8.90 -13.45 23.69
CA GLN A 43 -10.35 -13.56 23.65
C GLN A 43 -10.76 -14.97 23.22
N GLU A 44 -11.75 -15.56 23.89
CA GLU A 44 -12.35 -16.84 23.45
C GLU A 44 -13.24 -16.61 22.23
N LEU A 45 -12.61 -16.53 21.06
CA LEU A 45 -13.29 -16.52 19.78
C LEU A 45 -13.43 -17.95 19.27
N SER A 46 -14.65 -18.34 18.90
CA SER A 46 -14.86 -19.59 18.16
C SER A 46 -14.14 -19.54 16.80
N PRO A 47 -13.75 -20.70 16.24
CA PRO A 47 -13.17 -20.75 14.90
C PRO A 47 -14.02 -20.05 13.84
N ASP A 48 -15.34 -20.22 13.91
CA ASP A 48 -16.29 -19.57 12.99
C ASP A 48 -16.24 -18.04 13.11
N MET A 49 -16.11 -17.50 14.32
CA MET A 49 -16.02 -16.06 14.54
C MET A 49 -14.71 -15.49 13.99
N LYS A 50 -13.59 -16.20 14.14
CA LYS A 50 -12.30 -15.82 13.52
C LYS A 50 -12.39 -15.79 12.00
N LEU A 51 -13.03 -16.81 11.40
CA LEU A 51 -13.23 -16.88 9.95
C LEU A 51 -14.09 -15.74 9.42
N MET A 52 -15.16 -15.38 10.12
CA MET A 52 -15.99 -14.22 9.76
C MET A 52 -15.19 -12.92 9.79
N ILE A 53 -14.42 -12.68 10.86
CA ILE A 53 -13.58 -11.49 10.99
C ILE A 53 -12.56 -11.42 9.85
N MET A 54 -11.82 -12.51 9.60
CA MET A 54 -10.82 -12.56 8.53
C MET A 54 -11.45 -12.34 7.14
N SER A 55 -12.64 -12.90 6.89
CA SER A 55 -13.38 -12.70 5.64
C SER A 55 -13.75 -11.22 5.44
N SER A 56 -14.26 -10.55 6.48
CA SER A 56 -14.55 -9.12 6.41
C SER A 56 -13.31 -8.28 6.17
N MET A 57 -12.16 -8.64 6.78
CA MET A 57 -10.90 -7.95 6.56
C MET A 57 -10.39 -8.12 5.13
N ASN A 58 -10.44 -9.34 4.57
CA ASN A 58 -10.07 -9.58 3.18
C ASN A 58 -10.91 -8.71 2.23
N GLY A 59 -12.23 -8.63 2.44
CA GLY A 59 -13.09 -7.77 1.62
C GLY A 59 -12.74 -6.28 1.71
N MET A 60 -12.32 -5.78 2.89
CA MET A 60 -11.83 -4.40 3.02
C MET A 60 -10.52 -4.17 2.25
N CYS A 61 -9.63 -5.16 2.25
CA CYS A 61 -8.37 -5.08 1.51
C CYS A 61 -8.55 -5.13 0.00
N ASP A 62 -9.49 -5.95 -0.48
CA ASP A 62 -9.83 -6.04 -1.90
C ASP A 62 -10.37 -4.68 -2.39
N MET A 63 -11.27 -4.06 -1.61
CA MET A 63 -11.78 -2.71 -1.92
C MET A 63 -10.68 -1.64 -1.92
N MET A 64 -9.72 -1.71 -0.98
CA MET A 64 -8.57 -0.80 -0.98
C MET A 64 -7.81 -0.94 -2.30
N THR A 65 -7.49 -2.15 -2.72
CA THR A 65 -6.72 -2.40 -3.95
C THR A 65 -7.49 -1.98 -5.20
N GLU A 66 -8.80 -2.23 -5.26
CA GLU A 66 -9.65 -1.83 -6.39
C GLU A 66 -9.72 -0.31 -6.56
N GLN A 67 -9.82 0.47 -5.47
CA GLN A 67 -9.90 1.93 -5.57
C GLN A 67 -8.68 2.57 -6.23
N TYR A 68 -7.51 1.94 -6.13
CA TYR A 68 -6.27 2.45 -6.71
C TYR A 68 -5.96 1.82 -8.09
N SER A 69 -6.63 0.74 -8.48
CA SER A 69 -6.47 0.10 -9.79
C SER A 69 -6.83 1.01 -10.98
N GLY A 70 -7.62 2.06 -10.75
CA GLY A 70 -8.02 3.05 -11.77
C GLY A 70 -7.31 4.41 -11.68
N ALA A 71 -6.34 4.58 -10.76
CA ALA A 71 -5.72 5.88 -10.48
C ALA A 71 -4.53 6.23 -11.41
N GLU A 72 -4.46 5.66 -12.63
CA GLU A 72 -3.41 5.93 -13.64
C GLU A 72 -3.16 7.43 -13.89
N GLN A 73 -4.19 8.26 -13.70
CA GLN A 73 -4.12 9.73 -13.82
C GLN A 73 -3.17 10.40 -12.80
N TYR A 74 -2.78 9.70 -11.73
CA TYR A 74 -1.83 10.16 -10.72
C TYR A 74 -0.67 9.17 -10.53
N ALA A 75 -0.11 8.68 -11.64
CA ALA A 75 1.04 7.78 -11.63
C ALA A 75 2.22 8.29 -10.78
N GLU A 76 2.39 9.61 -10.67
CA GLU A 76 3.39 10.19 -9.77
C GLU A 76 3.06 9.90 -8.29
N LEU A 77 1.80 10.10 -7.87
CA LEU A 77 1.31 9.83 -6.51
C LEU A 77 1.36 8.34 -6.13
N HIS A 78 1.29 7.43 -7.10
CA HIS A 78 1.38 5.99 -6.84
C HIS A 78 2.67 5.62 -6.12
N GLN A 79 3.81 6.22 -6.50
CA GLN A 79 5.09 5.90 -5.87
C GLN A 79 5.16 6.42 -4.42
N GLN A 80 4.67 7.65 -4.16
CA GLN A 80 4.64 8.16 -2.78
C GLN A 80 3.61 7.42 -1.93
N ALA A 81 2.51 6.97 -2.52
CA ALA A 81 1.52 6.16 -1.84
C ALA A 81 2.07 4.76 -1.50
N ALA A 82 2.79 4.11 -2.41
CA ALA A 82 3.52 2.87 -2.14
C ALA A 82 4.51 3.06 -0.97
N SER A 83 5.28 4.15 -0.97
CA SER A 83 6.23 4.48 0.11
C SER A 83 5.52 4.74 1.45
N CYS A 84 4.37 5.41 1.43
CA CYS A 84 3.54 5.61 2.62
C CYS A 84 3.07 4.25 3.17
N MET A 85 2.53 3.37 2.32
CA MET A 85 2.05 2.04 2.72
C MET A 85 3.18 1.15 3.29
N GLU A 86 4.36 1.16 2.68
CA GLU A 86 5.54 0.48 3.21
C GLU A 86 5.89 1.00 4.62
N SER A 87 5.92 2.32 4.79
CA SER A 87 6.25 2.94 6.07
C SER A 87 5.23 2.58 7.17
N LEU A 88 3.93 2.52 6.84
CA LEU A 88 2.89 2.11 7.76
C LEU A 88 3.01 0.63 8.12
N SER A 89 3.35 -0.22 7.16
CA SER A 89 3.55 -1.65 7.36
C SER A 89 4.70 -1.95 8.34
N SER A 90 5.68 -1.05 8.41
CA SER A 90 6.83 -1.13 9.32
C SER A 90 6.51 -0.78 10.79
N LEU A 91 5.37 -0.13 11.06
CA LEU A 91 4.97 0.25 12.41
C LEU A 91 4.68 -0.97 13.30
N SER A 92 4.79 -0.79 14.62
CA SER A 92 4.26 -1.78 15.55
C SER A 92 2.73 -1.80 15.50
N CYS A 93 2.10 -2.90 15.95
CA CYS A 93 0.64 -3.00 15.95
C CYS A 93 -0.02 -1.95 16.85
N SER A 94 0.55 -1.64 18.02
CA SER A 94 0.04 -0.55 18.86
C SER A 94 0.08 0.78 18.12
N GLU A 95 1.19 1.12 17.46
CA GLU A 95 1.29 2.38 16.71
C GLU A 95 0.31 2.44 15.54
N LEU A 96 0.18 1.34 14.78
CA LEU A 96 -0.71 1.28 13.63
C LEU A 96 -2.19 1.35 14.05
N MET A 97 -2.57 0.63 15.10
CA MET A 97 -3.96 0.58 15.61
C MET A 97 -4.35 1.85 16.38
N GLU A 98 -3.39 2.55 17.00
CA GLU A 98 -3.58 3.90 17.57
C GLU A 98 -3.72 4.99 16.49
N GLY A 99 -3.62 4.63 15.21
CA GLY A 99 -3.76 5.57 14.10
C GLY A 99 -2.57 6.50 13.93
N LYS A 100 -1.35 6.07 14.27
CA LYS A 100 -0.11 6.82 13.97
C LYS A 100 0.22 6.74 12.48
N SER A 101 -0.67 7.26 11.63
CA SER A 101 -0.54 7.28 10.17
C SER A 101 0.40 8.35 9.64
N ARG A 102 0.86 9.27 10.50
CA ARG A 102 1.70 10.42 10.14
C ARG A 102 3.19 10.07 10.06
N THR A 103 3.55 9.09 9.26
CA THR A 103 4.96 8.83 8.92
C THR A 103 5.49 9.93 8.00
N PRO A 104 6.81 10.15 7.93
CA PRO A 104 7.38 11.11 6.98
C PRO A 104 6.98 10.85 5.52
N ALA A 105 6.86 9.57 5.13
CA ALA A 105 6.44 9.20 3.77
C ALA A 105 4.97 9.56 3.49
N CYS A 106 4.07 9.34 4.45
CA CYS A 106 2.68 9.71 4.31
C CYS A 106 2.47 11.23 4.32
N ILE A 107 3.26 11.97 5.11
CA ILE A 107 3.24 13.45 5.08
C ILE A 107 3.65 14.00 3.71
N GLU A 108 4.68 13.40 3.09
CA GLU A 108 5.11 13.81 1.74
C GLU A 108 4.04 13.48 0.68
N LEU A 109 3.37 12.33 0.80
CA LEU A 109 2.22 12.00 -0.05
C LEU A 109 1.10 13.03 0.10
N GLU A 110 0.66 13.33 1.33
CA GLU A 110 -0.38 14.33 1.62
C GLU A 110 -0.03 15.68 0.99
N LYS A 111 1.22 16.12 1.15
CA LYS A 111 1.71 17.37 0.57
C LYS A 111 1.62 17.39 -0.95
N ARG A 112 1.98 16.30 -1.63
CA ARG A 112 1.91 16.23 -3.10
C ARG A 112 0.49 16.07 -3.61
N ALA A 113 -0.34 15.32 -2.91
CA ALA A 113 -1.75 15.16 -3.27
C ALA A 113 -2.49 16.51 -3.22
N ALA A 114 -2.16 17.38 -2.26
CA ALA A 114 -2.72 18.73 -2.15
C ALA A 114 -2.39 19.66 -3.34
N GLU A 115 -1.44 19.31 -4.21
CA GLU A 115 -1.15 20.07 -5.43
C GLU A 115 -2.18 19.81 -6.56
N TYR A 116 -3.05 18.81 -6.39
CA TYR A 116 -4.09 18.41 -7.35
C TYR A 116 -5.51 18.83 -6.91
N GLU A 117 -5.65 19.49 -5.75
CA GLU A 117 -6.90 20.07 -5.23
C GLU A 117 -7.06 21.55 -5.62
#